data_AF-A0A939HXS8-F1
#
_entry.id   AF-A0A939HXS8-F1
#
_cell.length_a   1.000
_cell.length_b   1.000
_cell.length_c   1.000
_cell.angle_alpha   90.00
_cell.angle_beta   90.00
_cell.angle_gamma   90.00
#
_symmetry.space_group_name_H-M   'P 1'
#
loop_
_entity.id
_entity.type
_entity.pdbx_description
1 polymer ?
#
loop_
_entity_poly.entity_id
_entity_poly.type
_entity_poly.pdbx_seq_one_letter_code
_entity_poly.pdbx_strand_id
1 'polypeptide(L)'
;MPAGESAYDIYFSSYASLSHLNDPNLAKVLSDICDHMEERAIFVGDFLGRYSYEWPCYWESSQENGSTQNMYSMSYIYGPDAAKDEVERFPIRYWGGEELDRFVHKTVASKGVHVYRRRLCDRSILVGRHMDTREYNPDAPPIRAAVNSLHETNCRTDLSQLIFEYKPHETTLHLNRFFYTLQDAWNALVYACMDALADWRNPQKLVAEPLVSYQPVVQQAIRRIRHAVEQAPEFHIDDPRANLIEPQLAFLLRDLEWNLQQGLGAAHSILGVYEFHKVE
;
A
#
# COMPACT_ATOMS: atom_id res chain seq x y z
N MET A 1 28.93 6.76 -6.41
CA MET A 1 28.87 6.68 -7.89
C MET A 1 30.26 6.35 -8.43
N PRO A 2 30.39 5.56 -9.51
CA PRO A 2 31.65 5.40 -10.24
C PRO A 2 32.20 6.78 -10.65
N ALA A 3 33.52 6.98 -10.50
CA ALA A 3 34.13 8.24 -10.90
C ALA A 3 34.01 8.43 -12.42
N GLY A 4 33.41 9.54 -12.85
CA GLY A 4 33.30 9.93 -14.27
C GLY A 4 31.94 9.70 -14.94
N GLU A 5 30.93 9.22 -14.22
CA GLU A 5 29.56 9.20 -14.74
C GLU A 5 28.92 10.59 -14.73
N SER A 6 28.25 10.95 -15.82
CA SER A 6 27.42 12.17 -15.90
C SER A 6 26.28 12.12 -14.89
N ALA A 7 25.84 13.29 -14.43
CA ALA A 7 24.67 13.43 -13.59
C ALA A 7 23.42 12.77 -14.19
N TYR A 8 22.52 12.32 -13.32
CA TYR A 8 21.23 11.75 -13.72
C TYR A 8 20.10 12.74 -13.45
N ASP A 9 19.10 12.77 -14.33
CA ASP A 9 17.87 13.51 -14.08
C ASP A 9 16.98 12.83 -13.02
N ILE A 10 17.08 11.50 -12.93
CA ILE A 10 16.25 10.66 -12.05
C ILE A 10 17.10 9.64 -11.31
N TYR A 11 17.03 9.67 -9.98
CA TYR A 11 17.59 8.70 -9.07
C TYR A 11 16.45 7.84 -8.50
N PHE A 12 16.42 6.56 -8.84
CA PHE A 12 15.29 5.68 -8.57
C PHE A 12 15.70 4.45 -7.78
N SER A 13 14.94 4.13 -6.74
CA SER A 13 14.99 2.85 -6.03
C SER A 13 13.59 2.31 -5.77
N SER A 14 13.41 1.01 -5.97
CA SER A 14 12.15 0.28 -5.77
C SER A 14 12.31 -0.91 -4.85
N TYR A 15 11.21 -1.61 -4.55
CA TYR A 15 11.19 -2.86 -3.76
C TYR A 15 11.81 -2.69 -2.37
N ALA A 16 11.58 -1.52 -1.76
CA ALA A 16 12.06 -1.18 -0.44
C ALA A 16 13.58 -1.35 -0.22
N SER A 17 14.41 -1.38 -1.28
CA SER A 17 15.85 -1.65 -1.14
C SER A 17 16.55 -0.65 -0.22
N LEU A 18 16.10 0.62 -0.22
CA LEU A 18 16.65 1.66 0.66
C LEU A 18 16.31 1.45 2.14
N SER A 19 15.28 0.66 2.45
CA SER A 19 14.98 0.29 3.84
C SER A 19 16.04 -0.64 4.45
N HIS A 20 16.90 -1.30 3.65
CA HIS A 20 18.04 -2.05 4.20
C HIS A 20 19.13 -1.15 4.77
N LEU A 21 19.08 0.15 4.47
CA LEU A 21 20.04 1.12 4.98
C LEU A 21 19.57 1.62 6.34
N ASN A 22 20.51 1.71 7.29
CA ASN A 22 20.32 2.53 8.47
C ASN A 22 20.36 4.02 8.11
N ASP A 23 19.95 4.88 9.05
CA ASP A 23 19.88 6.32 8.83
C ASP A 23 21.20 6.93 8.30
N PRO A 24 22.41 6.65 8.85
CA PRO A 24 23.66 7.18 8.30
C PRO A 24 23.93 6.77 6.85
N ASN A 25 23.65 5.51 6.49
CA ASN A 25 23.90 5.01 5.13
C ASN A 25 22.92 5.61 4.13
N LEU A 26 21.64 5.74 4.50
CA LEU A 26 20.66 6.43 3.65
C LEU A 26 21.01 7.91 3.50
N ALA A 27 21.46 8.56 4.58
CA ALA A 27 21.89 9.95 4.53
C ALA A 27 23.09 10.15 3.59
N LYS A 28 24.03 9.19 3.60
CA LYS A 28 25.14 9.16 2.66
C LYS A 28 24.67 9.00 1.21
N VAL A 29 23.72 8.10 0.92
CA VAL A 29 23.18 7.95 -0.44
C VAL A 29 22.54 9.25 -0.93
N LEU A 30 21.70 9.88 -0.12
CA LEU A 30 21.08 11.17 -0.48
C LEU A 30 22.12 12.27 -0.67
N SER A 31 23.16 12.30 0.16
CA SER A 31 24.28 13.23 0.04
C SER A 31 25.06 13.03 -1.26
N ASP A 32 25.38 11.78 -1.60
CA ASP A 32 26.10 11.43 -2.82
C ASP A 32 25.26 11.78 -4.06
N ILE A 33 23.92 11.70 -3.99
CA ILE A 33 23.01 12.18 -5.05
C ILE A 33 23.11 13.70 -5.20
N CYS A 34 23.07 14.46 -4.11
CA CYS A 34 23.19 15.93 -4.15
C CYS A 34 24.52 16.39 -4.74
N ASP A 35 25.60 15.67 -4.43
CA ASP A 35 26.94 15.96 -4.96
C ASP A 35 27.04 15.61 -6.46
N HIS A 36 26.30 14.60 -6.93
CA HIS A 36 26.35 14.10 -8.31
C HIS A 36 25.39 14.80 -9.29
N MET A 37 24.22 15.25 -8.84
CA MET A 37 23.22 15.88 -9.69
C MET A 37 23.71 17.19 -10.32
N GLU A 38 23.08 17.64 -11.42
CA GLU A 38 23.24 19.03 -11.90
C GLU A 38 22.34 20.00 -11.08
N GLU A 39 21.81 21.04 -11.72
CA GLU A 39 20.93 22.05 -11.09
C GLU A 39 19.67 21.42 -10.48
N ARG A 40 19.11 20.38 -11.14
CA ARG A 40 17.85 19.75 -10.75
C ARG A 40 17.90 18.23 -10.93
N ALA A 41 17.27 17.51 -10.01
CA ALA A 41 17.07 16.06 -10.14
C ALA A 41 15.78 15.62 -9.44
N ILE A 42 15.27 14.45 -9.83
CA ILE A 42 14.16 13.77 -9.16
C ILE A 42 14.72 12.58 -8.40
N PHE A 43 14.39 12.49 -7.11
CA PHE A 43 14.63 11.31 -6.30
C PHE A 43 13.31 10.56 -6.05
N VAL A 44 13.29 9.29 -6.41
CA VAL A 44 12.18 8.37 -6.17
C VAL A 44 12.66 7.25 -5.28
N GLY A 45 12.10 7.18 -4.07
CA GLY A 45 12.43 6.15 -3.08
C GLY A 45 11.19 5.38 -2.65
N ASP A 46 11.28 4.06 -2.74
CA ASP A 46 10.33 3.11 -2.19
C ASP A 46 10.91 2.50 -0.91
N PHE A 47 10.13 2.49 0.16
CA PHE A 47 10.55 2.05 1.51
C PHE A 47 9.47 1.19 2.14
N LEU A 48 9.82 0.39 3.17
CA LEU A 48 8.80 -0.29 3.99
C LEU A 48 8.07 0.71 4.90
N GLY A 49 6.74 0.66 4.90
CA GLY A 49 5.91 1.50 5.76
C GLY A 49 5.88 1.01 7.20
N ARG A 50 6.14 1.89 8.18
CA ARG A 50 6.13 1.50 9.61
C ARG A 50 4.78 1.03 10.09
N TYR A 51 3.73 1.71 9.66
CA TYR A 51 2.37 1.54 10.16
C TYR A 51 1.56 0.55 9.33
N SER A 52 2.20 -0.32 8.53
CA SER A 52 1.50 -1.40 7.83
C SER A 52 0.77 -2.30 8.83
N TYR A 53 -0.47 -2.66 8.51
CA TYR A 53 -1.22 -3.64 9.30
C TYR A 53 -0.59 -5.04 9.26
N GLU A 54 0.37 -5.26 8.36
CA GLU A 54 1.17 -6.49 8.35
C GLU A 54 2.00 -6.68 9.62
N TRP A 55 2.46 -5.60 10.29
CA TRP A 55 3.39 -5.66 11.42
C TRP A 55 3.10 -4.63 12.53
N PRO A 56 1.91 -4.66 13.17
CA PRO A 56 1.56 -3.78 14.28
C PRO A 56 2.54 -3.86 15.45
N CYS A 57 3.18 -5.02 15.66
CA CYS A 57 4.21 -5.22 16.68
C CYS A 57 5.44 -4.29 16.54
N TYR A 58 5.63 -3.65 15.38
CA TYR A 58 6.72 -2.70 15.13
C TYR A 58 6.28 -1.23 15.14
N TRP A 59 4.99 -0.92 15.36
CA TRP A 59 4.50 0.46 15.26
C TRP A 59 5.07 1.38 16.36
N GLU A 60 5.29 0.82 17.55
CA GLU A 60 5.86 1.52 18.70
C GLU A 60 7.40 1.49 18.75
N SER A 61 8.05 0.78 17.82
CA SER A 61 9.49 0.55 17.90
C SER A 61 10.33 1.82 17.72
N SER A 62 9.72 2.99 17.54
CA SER A 62 10.44 4.26 17.63
C SER A 62 10.33 4.79 19.05
N GLN A 63 11.43 4.86 19.80
CA GLN A 63 11.77 6.04 20.62
C GLN A 63 13.24 6.08 21.09
N GLU A 64 13.71 7.34 21.17
CA GLU A 64 14.81 7.94 21.91
C GLU A 64 16.23 8.11 21.32
N ASN A 65 16.88 7.19 20.58
CA ASN A 65 18.32 7.40 20.25
C ASN A 65 18.82 6.98 18.85
N GLY A 66 17.95 6.69 17.89
CA GLY A 66 18.36 6.42 16.50
C GLY A 66 17.54 5.34 15.82
N SER A 67 17.77 5.19 14.52
CA SER A 67 17.25 4.14 13.62
C SER A 67 16.99 2.80 14.32
N THR A 68 15.74 2.50 14.68
CA THR A 68 15.35 1.14 15.03
C THR A 68 15.08 0.38 13.74
N GLN A 69 16.08 -0.41 13.35
CA GLN A 69 15.87 -1.48 12.38
C GLN A 69 15.23 -2.66 13.12
N ASN A 70 14.15 -3.21 12.58
CA ASN A 70 13.56 -4.45 13.11
C ASN A 70 13.87 -5.61 12.16
N MET A 71 13.81 -6.83 12.68
CA MET A 71 14.04 -8.02 11.87
C MET A 71 12.89 -8.19 10.88
N TYR A 72 13.24 -8.36 9.61
CA TYR A 72 12.33 -8.66 8.51
C TYR A 72 12.75 -9.97 7.86
N SER A 73 11.78 -10.67 7.28
CA SER A 73 11.96 -11.93 6.59
C SER A 73 11.14 -11.90 5.32
N MET A 74 11.56 -12.65 4.30
CA MET A 74 10.76 -12.89 3.10
C MET A 74 10.06 -14.24 3.16
N SER A 75 9.50 -14.59 4.32
CA SER A 75 8.81 -15.88 4.57
C SER A 75 7.77 -16.25 3.52
N TYR A 76 7.13 -15.26 2.89
CA TYR A 76 6.16 -15.45 1.81
C TYR A 76 6.72 -16.07 0.52
N ILE A 77 8.04 -16.16 0.36
CA ILE A 77 8.67 -16.86 -0.78
C ILE A 77 8.63 -18.38 -0.55
N TYR A 78 8.57 -18.79 0.72
CA TYR A 78 8.64 -20.17 1.13
C TYR A 78 7.23 -20.79 1.20
N GLY A 79 7.15 -22.09 0.94
CA GLY A 79 5.92 -22.83 1.16
C GLY A 79 5.58 -22.89 2.65
N PRO A 80 4.31 -23.22 3.01
CA PRO A 80 3.87 -23.32 4.39
C PRO A 80 4.64 -24.34 5.23
N ASP A 81 5.28 -25.32 4.57
CA ASP A 81 6.05 -26.40 5.20
C ASP A 81 7.54 -26.08 5.40
N ALA A 82 8.01 -24.92 4.96
CA ALA A 82 9.43 -24.56 5.13
C ALA A 82 9.79 -24.41 6.60
N ALA A 83 10.95 -24.94 6.98
CA ALA A 83 11.42 -24.84 8.35
C ALA A 83 11.77 -23.37 8.69
N LYS A 84 11.46 -22.92 9.91
CA LYS A 84 11.73 -21.53 10.33
C LYS A 84 13.20 -21.13 10.19
N ASP A 85 14.11 -22.10 10.33
CA ASP A 85 15.56 -21.89 10.23
C ASP A 85 16.04 -21.74 8.78
N GLU A 86 15.20 -22.05 7.78
CA GLU A 86 15.49 -21.84 6.35
C GLU A 86 15.13 -20.42 5.88
N VAL A 87 14.34 -19.69 6.67
CA VAL A 87 13.88 -18.34 6.33
C VAL A 87 14.90 -17.32 6.81
N GLU A 88 15.58 -16.69 5.86
CA GLU A 88 16.54 -15.63 6.16
C GLU A 88 15.85 -14.43 6.82
N ARG A 89 16.51 -13.85 7.83
CA ARG A 89 16.07 -12.63 8.51
C ARG A 89 17.17 -11.58 8.48
N PHE A 90 16.81 -10.35 8.16
CA PHE A 90 17.74 -9.23 8.13
C PHE A 90 17.15 -7.97 8.78
N PRO A 91 17.98 -7.11 9.38
CA PRO A 91 17.52 -5.86 9.96
C PRO A 91 17.09 -4.88 8.86
N ILE A 92 15.88 -4.35 8.96
CA ILE A 92 15.33 -3.39 8.00
C ILE A 92 14.73 -2.17 8.70
N ARG A 93 14.83 -1.02 8.04
CA ARG A 93 14.31 0.26 8.50
C ARG A 93 12.90 0.49 7.99
N TYR A 94 11.97 0.66 8.92
CA TYR A 94 10.57 0.98 8.63
C TYR A 94 10.29 2.47 8.82
N TRP A 95 9.61 3.07 7.86
CA TRP A 95 9.43 4.51 7.77
C TRP A 95 7.97 4.92 7.98
N GLY A 96 7.75 5.85 8.90
CA GLY A 96 6.54 6.67 8.89
C GLY A 96 6.67 7.76 7.81
N GLY A 97 5.54 8.22 7.28
CA GLY A 97 5.51 9.21 6.21
C GLY A 97 6.16 10.54 6.57
N GLU A 98 5.69 11.17 7.65
CA GLU A 98 6.27 12.43 8.13
C GLU A 98 7.73 12.28 8.55
N GLU A 99 8.10 11.11 9.08
CA GLU A 99 9.46 10.81 9.48
C GLU A 99 10.39 10.72 8.27
N LEU A 100 10.00 9.99 7.23
CA LEU A 100 10.75 9.90 5.97
C LEU A 100 10.89 11.28 5.33
N ASP A 101 9.78 12.02 5.25
CA ASP A 101 9.75 13.35 4.67
C ASP A 101 10.73 14.29 5.38
N ARG A 102 10.67 14.31 6.73
CA ARG A 102 11.59 15.11 7.55
C ARG A 102 13.04 14.66 7.39
N PHE A 103 13.29 13.36 7.32
CA PHE A 103 14.63 12.81 7.14
C PHE A 103 15.26 13.23 5.81
N VAL A 104 14.51 13.14 4.71
CA VAL A 104 14.97 13.55 3.38
C VAL A 104 15.25 15.05 3.37
N HIS A 105 14.30 15.88 3.84
CA HIS A 105 14.48 17.34 3.90
C HIS A 105 15.70 17.74 4.73
N LYS A 106 15.87 17.16 5.93
CA LYS A 106 17.00 17.48 6.80
C LYS A 106 18.33 17.10 6.16
N THR A 107 18.40 15.90 5.59
CA THR A 107 19.62 15.39 4.97
C THR A 107 20.03 16.24 3.77
N VAL A 108 19.10 16.50 2.86
CA VAL A 108 19.39 17.21 1.60
C VAL A 108 19.64 18.70 1.86
N ALA A 109 18.92 19.34 2.79
CA ALA A 109 19.19 20.72 3.17
C ALA A 109 20.61 20.93 3.74
N SER A 110 21.21 19.90 4.37
CA SER A 110 22.59 19.96 4.84
C SER A 110 23.64 20.08 3.72
N LYS A 111 23.23 19.81 2.46
CA LYS A 111 24.03 19.97 1.25
C LYS A 111 23.76 21.28 0.50
N GLY A 112 22.96 22.19 1.07
CA GLY A 112 22.59 23.43 0.39
C GLY A 112 21.69 23.19 -0.83
N VAL A 113 20.90 22.12 -0.81
CA VAL A 113 19.97 21.75 -1.87
C VAL A 113 18.54 21.89 -1.33
N HIS A 114 17.67 22.54 -2.10
CA HIS A 114 16.24 22.66 -1.79
C HIS A 114 15.49 21.38 -2.19
N VAL A 115 14.56 20.96 -1.35
CA VAL A 115 13.70 19.79 -1.57
C VAL A 115 12.26 20.23 -1.76
N TYR A 116 11.62 19.70 -2.79
CA TYR A 116 10.18 19.79 -2.99
C TYR A 116 9.58 18.39 -2.97
N ARG A 117 8.72 18.10 -1.98
CA ARG A 117 7.93 16.87 -1.96
C ARG A 117 6.85 16.94 -3.04
N ARG A 118 7.03 16.16 -4.11
CA ARG A 118 6.02 16.02 -5.17
C ARG A 118 4.96 15.01 -4.80
N ARG A 119 5.35 13.93 -4.12
CA ARG A 119 4.43 12.88 -3.71
C ARG A 119 4.95 12.13 -2.49
N LEU A 120 4.02 11.76 -1.62
CA LEU A 120 4.23 10.76 -0.57
C LEU A 120 2.96 9.92 -0.50
N CYS A 121 3.07 8.62 -0.75
CA CYS A 121 1.89 7.75 -0.77
C CYS A 121 2.18 6.32 -0.35
N ASP A 122 1.19 5.71 0.29
CA ASP A 122 1.21 4.29 0.64
C ASP A 122 0.87 3.41 -0.57
N ARG A 123 1.45 2.21 -0.66
CA ARG A 123 1.08 1.20 -1.66
C ARG A 123 0.98 -0.19 -1.07
N SER A 124 -0.09 -0.89 -1.45
CA SER A 124 -0.44 -2.24 -0.98
C SER A 124 -0.82 -2.25 0.50
N ILE A 125 -1.93 -1.61 0.88
CA ILE A 125 -2.35 -1.48 2.28
C ILE A 125 -2.82 -2.84 2.82
N LEU A 126 -3.77 -3.47 2.12
CA LEU A 126 -4.34 -4.77 2.48
C LEU A 126 -3.81 -5.91 1.61
N VAL A 127 -3.05 -5.60 0.56
CA VAL A 127 -2.51 -6.57 -0.39
C VAL A 127 -1.00 -6.78 -0.29
N GLY A 128 -0.39 -6.38 0.84
CA GLY A 128 0.98 -6.73 1.20
C GLY A 128 1.16 -8.25 1.37
N ARG A 129 2.37 -8.77 1.14
CA ARG A 129 2.61 -10.22 1.14
C ARG A 129 2.55 -10.84 2.53
N HIS A 130 2.82 -10.10 3.59
CA HIS A 130 2.73 -10.60 4.97
C HIS A 130 1.30 -10.60 5.52
N MET A 131 0.33 -10.02 4.80
CA MET A 131 -1.09 -10.19 5.14
C MET A 131 -1.50 -11.66 5.09
N ASP A 132 -0.97 -12.42 4.12
CA ASP A 132 -1.25 -13.84 3.96
C ASP A 132 -0.44 -14.73 4.90
N THR A 133 0.82 -14.35 5.23
CA THR A 133 1.67 -15.18 6.10
C THR A 133 1.41 -14.98 7.58
N ARG A 134 0.83 -13.85 7.99
CA ARG A 134 0.53 -13.49 9.39
C ARG A 134 1.74 -13.51 10.32
N GLU A 135 2.95 -13.46 9.77
CA GLU A 135 4.19 -13.62 10.55
C GLU A 135 4.31 -12.57 11.66
N TYR A 136 3.96 -11.32 11.36
CA TYR A 136 4.07 -10.20 12.29
C TYR A 136 2.72 -9.71 12.83
N ASN A 137 1.61 -10.23 12.28
CA ASN A 137 0.25 -9.96 12.72
C ASN A 137 -0.62 -11.23 12.61
N PRO A 138 -0.81 -11.96 13.73
CA PRO A 138 -1.72 -13.12 13.76
C PRO A 138 -3.17 -12.80 13.38
N ASP A 139 -3.59 -11.55 13.57
CA ASP A 139 -4.95 -11.08 13.27
C ASP A 139 -5.13 -10.64 11.82
N ALA A 140 -4.07 -10.62 10.99
CA ALA A 140 -4.18 -10.22 9.59
C ALA A 140 -5.00 -11.25 8.77
N PRO A 141 -6.08 -10.84 8.09
CA PRO A 141 -6.78 -11.71 7.18
C PRO A 141 -5.98 -11.91 5.88
N PRO A 142 -6.05 -13.09 5.22
CA PRO A 142 -5.31 -13.38 3.99
C PRO A 142 -5.99 -12.75 2.77
N ILE A 143 -6.26 -11.44 2.85
CA ILE A 143 -7.02 -10.69 1.84
C ILE A 143 -6.29 -10.68 0.51
N ARG A 144 -4.95 -10.70 0.51
CA ARG A 144 -4.18 -10.67 -0.74
C ARG A 144 -4.49 -11.89 -1.61
N ALA A 145 -4.59 -13.08 -1.04
CA ALA A 145 -4.98 -14.28 -1.79
C ALA A 145 -6.38 -14.13 -2.41
N ALA A 146 -7.36 -13.63 -1.65
CA ALA A 146 -8.71 -13.39 -2.15
C ALA A 146 -8.73 -12.32 -3.26
N VAL A 147 -7.99 -11.22 -3.12
CA VAL A 147 -7.89 -10.18 -4.15
C VAL A 147 -7.22 -10.71 -5.43
N ASN A 148 -6.20 -11.56 -5.31
CA ASN A 148 -5.57 -12.18 -6.48
C ASN A 148 -6.55 -13.09 -7.23
N SER A 149 -7.38 -13.85 -6.50
CA SER A 149 -8.39 -14.73 -7.08
C SER A 149 -9.42 -13.97 -7.93
N LEU A 150 -9.73 -12.70 -7.59
CA LEU A 150 -10.63 -11.86 -8.39
C LEU A 150 -10.11 -11.59 -9.82
N HIS A 151 -8.81 -11.76 -10.05
CA HIS A 151 -8.18 -11.60 -11.37
C HIS A 151 -8.02 -12.93 -12.11
N GLU A 152 -8.30 -14.07 -11.48
CA GLU A 152 -8.14 -15.38 -12.08
C GLU A 152 -9.30 -15.69 -13.02
N THR A 153 -8.97 -16.00 -14.28
CA THR A 153 -9.97 -16.36 -15.30
C THR A 153 -10.74 -17.61 -14.88
N ASN A 154 -12.07 -17.57 -15.02
CA ASN A 154 -12.97 -18.66 -14.65
C ASN A 154 -12.87 -19.10 -13.17
N CYS A 155 -12.34 -18.24 -12.30
CA CYS A 155 -12.34 -18.46 -10.86
C CYS A 155 -13.43 -17.58 -10.23
N ARG A 156 -14.22 -18.14 -9.32
CA ARG A 156 -15.13 -17.36 -8.47
C ARG A 156 -14.53 -17.25 -7.09
N THR A 157 -14.14 -16.06 -6.69
CA THR A 157 -13.67 -15.78 -5.34
C THR A 157 -14.83 -15.86 -4.35
N ASP A 158 -14.59 -16.45 -3.18
CA ASP A 158 -15.47 -16.25 -2.04
C ASP A 158 -15.32 -14.81 -1.52
N LEU A 159 -16.25 -13.94 -1.92
CA LEU A 159 -16.19 -12.51 -1.59
C LEU A 159 -16.22 -12.22 -0.09
N SER A 160 -16.67 -13.17 0.75
CA SER A 160 -16.61 -13.00 2.21
C SER A 160 -15.17 -12.96 2.74
N GLN A 161 -14.21 -13.56 2.01
CA GLN A 161 -12.78 -13.52 2.33
C GLN A 161 -12.15 -12.15 2.08
N LEU A 162 -12.84 -11.26 1.37
CA LEU A 162 -12.41 -9.88 1.18
C LEU A 162 -12.80 -8.99 2.35
N ILE A 163 -13.65 -9.43 3.29
CA ILE A 163 -14.05 -8.58 4.41
C ILE A 163 -12.85 -8.33 5.33
N PHE A 164 -12.56 -7.05 5.55
CA PHE A 164 -11.49 -6.61 6.43
C PHE A 164 -12.08 -6.29 7.80
N GLU A 165 -11.61 -6.94 8.86
CA GLU A 165 -11.97 -6.64 10.24
C GLU A 165 -10.74 -6.12 10.99
N TYR A 166 -10.59 -4.81 10.99
CA TYR A 166 -9.48 -4.14 11.65
C TYR A 166 -9.49 -4.37 13.16
N LYS A 167 -8.36 -4.85 13.69
CA LYS A 167 -8.08 -4.85 15.13
C LYS A 167 -7.33 -3.56 15.50
N PRO A 168 -7.93 -2.67 16.32
CA PRO A 168 -7.31 -1.42 16.70
C PRO A 168 -6.05 -1.63 17.53
N HIS A 169 -5.07 -0.78 17.30
CA HIS A 169 -3.85 -0.74 18.09
C HIS A 169 -4.04 0.17 19.31
N GLU A 170 -3.55 -0.24 20.49
CA GLU A 170 -3.91 0.40 21.77
C GLU A 170 -3.46 1.87 21.86
N THR A 171 -2.31 2.21 21.30
CA THR A 171 -1.62 3.49 21.54
C THR A 171 -1.64 4.48 20.36
N THR A 172 -2.13 4.09 19.18
CA THR A 172 -1.99 4.87 17.94
C THR A 172 -3.34 5.32 17.37
N LEU A 173 -4.04 6.19 18.11
CA LEU A 173 -5.40 6.64 17.79
C LEU A 173 -5.59 7.18 16.36
N HIS A 174 -4.60 7.90 15.83
CA HIS A 174 -4.69 8.47 14.47
C HIS A 174 -4.63 7.37 13.39
N LEU A 175 -3.83 6.31 13.60
CA LEU A 175 -3.78 5.14 12.71
C LEU A 175 -5.08 4.34 12.80
N ASN A 176 -5.62 4.17 14.01
CA ASN A 176 -6.91 3.50 14.19
C ASN A 176 -8.01 4.18 13.36
N ARG A 177 -8.06 5.53 13.38
CA ARG A 177 -9.03 6.29 12.58
C ARG A 177 -8.86 6.01 11.08
N PHE A 178 -7.62 5.99 10.59
CA PHE A 178 -7.34 5.66 9.19
C PHE A 178 -7.85 4.27 8.83
N PHE A 179 -7.50 3.24 9.60
CA PHE A 179 -7.90 1.86 9.30
C PHE A 179 -9.40 1.61 9.46
N TYR A 180 -10.08 2.26 10.41
CA TYR A 180 -11.55 2.21 10.47
C TYR A 180 -12.19 2.83 9.22
N THR A 181 -11.68 3.97 8.76
CA THR A 181 -12.18 4.62 7.54
C THR A 181 -11.96 3.74 6.32
N LEU A 182 -10.78 3.12 6.22
CA LEU A 182 -10.46 2.19 5.14
C LEU A 182 -11.34 0.95 5.19
N GLN A 183 -11.53 0.36 6.37
CA GLN A 183 -12.42 -0.78 6.60
C GLN A 183 -13.84 -0.47 6.12
N ASP A 184 -14.42 0.63 6.57
CA ASP A 184 -15.79 0.98 6.24
C ASP A 184 -15.97 1.17 4.73
N ALA A 185 -15.01 1.83 4.07
CA ALA A 185 -15.02 2.03 2.63
C ALA A 185 -14.86 0.72 1.84
N TRP A 186 -13.88 -0.10 2.23
CA TRP A 186 -13.56 -1.38 1.59
C TRP A 186 -14.73 -2.35 1.73
N ASN A 187 -15.22 -2.56 2.96
CA ASN A 187 -16.30 -3.48 3.24
C ASN A 187 -17.61 -3.02 2.60
N ALA A 188 -17.90 -1.70 2.57
CA ALA A 188 -19.09 -1.19 1.87
C ALA A 188 -19.10 -1.57 0.38
N LEU A 189 -17.94 -1.53 -0.29
CA LEU A 189 -17.85 -1.94 -1.69
C LEU A 189 -18.01 -3.46 -1.85
N VAL A 190 -17.37 -4.26 -0.98
CA VAL A 190 -17.50 -5.72 -1.00
C VAL A 190 -18.96 -6.14 -0.78
N TYR A 191 -19.62 -5.61 0.25
CA TYR A 191 -21.03 -5.87 0.52
C TYR A 191 -21.93 -5.44 -0.64
N ALA A 192 -21.68 -4.26 -1.23
CA ALA A 192 -22.44 -3.82 -2.39
C ALA A 192 -22.30 -4.77 -3.60
N CYS A 193 -21.13 -5.36 -3.81
CA CYS A 193 -20.93 -6.37 -4.85
C CYS A 193 -21.69 -7.67 -4.52
N MET A 194 -21.58 -8.15 -3.28
CA MET A 194 -22.31 -9.35 -2.82
C MET A 194 -23.82 -9.18 -2.98
N ASP A 195 -24.38 -8.05 -2.56
CA ASP A 195 -25.79 -7.71 -2.69
C ASP A 195 -26.20 -7.62 -4.16
N ALA A 196 -25.41 -6.94 -5.00
CA ALA A 196 -25.70 -6.82 -6.43
C ALA A 196 -25.75 -8.19 -7.12
N LEU A 197 -24.81 -9.08 -6.80
CA LEU A 197 -24.78 -10.45 -7.32
C LEU A 197 -25.95 -11.30 -6.81
N ALA A 198 -26.35 -11.15 -5.54
CA ALA A 198 -27.49 -11.86 -4.98
C ALA A 198 -28.83 -11.42 -5.61
N ASP A 199 -28.96 -10.13 -5.90
CA ASP A 199 -30.18 -9.49 -6.40
C ASP A 199 -30.09 -9.09 -7.87
N TRP A 200 -29.24 -9.72 -8.67
CA TRP A 200 -28.96 -9.29 -10.06
C TRP A 200 -30.20 -9.22 -10.98
N ARG A 201 -31.27 -9.94 -10.63
CA ARG A 201 -32.56 -9.92 -11.35
C ARG A 201 -33.50 -8.78 -10.94
N ASN A 202 -33.08 -7.92 -10.01
CA ASN A 202 -33.86 -6.80 -9.52
C ASN A 202 -33.23 -5.47 -9.96
N PRO A 203 -33.62 -4.92 -11.12
CA PRO A 203 -33.05 -3.68 -11.64
C PRO A 203 -33.13 -2.52 -10.66
N GLN A 204 -34.21 -2.43 -9.87
CA GLN A 204 -34.41 -1.35 -8.89
C GLN A 204 -33.31 -1.34 -7.82
N LYS A 205 -32.83 -2.51 -7.39
CA LYS A 205 -31.72 -2.62 -6.43
C LYS A 205 -30.38 -2.26 -7.06
N LEU A 206 -30.17 -2.59 -8.34
CA LEU A 206 -28.93 -2.27 -9.05
C LEU A 206 -28.79 -0.77 -9.35
N VAL A 207 -29.90 -0.08 -9.64
CA VAL A 207 -29.89 1.38 -9.85
C VAL A 207 -30.07 2.20 -8.56
N ALA A 208 -30.23 1.55 -7.41
CA ALA A 208 -30.39 2.25 -6.14
C ALA A 208 -29.14 3.08 -5.83
N GLU A 209 -29.35 4.32 -5.40
CA GLU A 209 -28.25 5.19 -5.01
C GLU A 209 -27.56 4.68 -3.74
N PRO A 210 -26.21 4.73 -3.66
CA PRO A 210 -25.48 4.43 -2.45
C PRO A 210 -25.85 5.41 -1.31
N LEU A 211 -25.58 5.02 -0.07
CA LEU A 211 -25.81 5.89 1.09
C LEU A 211 -25.02 7.21 0.94
N VAL A 212 -25.70 8.33 1.19
CA VAL A 212 -25.11 9.68 1.10
C VAL A 212 -23.98 9.87 2.12
N SER A 213 -23.98 9.11 3.22
CA SER A 213 -22.92 9.13 4.23
C SER A 213 -21.59 8.53 3.76
N TYR A 214 -21.58 7.73 2.69
CA TYR A 214 -20.34 7.22 2.13
C TYR A 214 -19.54 8.32 1.42
N GLN A 215 -18.22 8.21 1.43
CA GLN A 215 -17.35 9.12 0.69
C GLN A 215 -17.65 9.03 -0.83
N PRO A 216 -17.48 10.12 -1.60
CA PRO A 216 -17.79 10.13 -3.04
C PRO A 216 -17.12 9.00 -3.83
N VAL A 217 -15.86 8.68 -3.51
CA VAL A 217 -15.13 7.58 -4.16
C VAL A 217 -15.78 6.21 -3.92
N VAL A 218 -16.28 5.97 -2.71
CA VAL A 218 -17.01 4.74 -2.34
C VAL A 218 -18.35 4.68 -3.06
N GLN A 219 -19.10 5.79 -3.08
CA GLN A 219 -20.36 5.85 -3.82
C GLN A 219 -20.14 5.57 -5.31
N GLN A 220 -19.11 6.16 -5.92
CA GLN A 220 -18.78 5.92 -7.33
C GLN A 220 -18.40 4.46 -7.58
N ALA A 221 -17.58 3.86 -6.70
CA ALA A 221 -17.22 2.45 -6.80
C ALA A 221 -18.46 1.53 -6.71
N ILE A 222 -19.38 1.81 -5.77
CA ILE A 222 -20.64 1.06 -5.62
C ILE A 222 -21.51 1.18 -6.89
N ARG A 223 -21.66 2.39 -7.45
CA ARG A 223 -22.42 2.58 -8.71
C ARG A 223 -21.78 1.79 -9.85
N ARG A 224 -20.45 1.82 -9.97
CA ARG A 224 -19.70 1.10 -11.01
C ARG A 224 -19.87 -0.41 -10.89
N ILE A 225 -19.73 -0.99 -9.70
CA ILE A 225 -19.87 -2.44 -9.55
C ILE A 225 -21.31 -2.90 -9.80
N ARG A 226 -22.31 -2.16 -9.31
CA ARG A 226 -23.73 -2.46 -9.59
C ARG A 226 -24.04 -2.38 -11.08
N HIS A 227 -23.52 -1.38 -11.78
CA HIS A 227 -23.66 -1.27 -13.22
C HIS A 227 -22.95 -2.42 -13.95
N ALA A 228 -21.77 -2.85 -13.51
CA ALA A 228 -21.12 -4.04 -14.07
C ALA A 228 -21.99 -5.30 -13.94
N VAL A 229 -22.66 -5.49 -12.79
CA VAL A 229 -23.61 -6.60 -12.60
C VAL A 229 -24.84 -6.45 -13.49
N GLU A 230 -25.39 -5.24 -13.61
CA GLU A 230 -26.55 -4.94 -14.47
C GLU A 230 -26.29 -5.26 -15.94
N GLN A 231 -25.11 -4.91 -16.46
CA GLN A 231 -24.76 -5.10 -17.86
C GLN A 231 -24.25 -6.52 -18.16
N ALA A 232 -23.83 -7.29 -17.15
CA ALA A 232 -23.25 -8.61 -17.31
C ALA A 232 -24.08 -9.59 -18.20
N PRO A 233 -25.43 -9.64 -18.12
CA PRO A 233 -26.24 -10.53 -18.96
C PRO A 233 -26.18 -10.23 -20.46
N GLU A 234 -25.80 -9.00 -20.85
CA GLU A 234 -25.67 -8.60 -22.25
C GLU A 234 -24.37 -9.13 -22.89
N PHE A 235 -23.43 -9.62 -22.08
CA PHE A 235 -22.19 -10.20 -22.57
C PHE A 235 -22.33 -11.71 -22.80
N HIS A 236 -21.92 -12.17 -23.98
CA HIS A 236 -21.86 -13.60 -24.32
C HIS A 236 -20.58 -14.26 -23.76
N ILE A 237 -20.43 -14.25 -22.44
CA ILE A 237 -19.31 -14.86 -21.71
C ILE A 237 -19.87 -15.97 -20.80
N ASP A 238 -19.16 -17.11 -20.70
CA ASP A 238 -19.64 -18.28 -19.96
C ASP A 238 -19.94 -17.98 -18.48
N ASP A 239 -19.00 -17.33 -17.80
CA ASP A 239 -19.16 -16.91 -16.40
C ASP A 239 -18.88 -15.40 -16.24
N PRO A 240 -19.90 -14.54 -16.40
CA PRO A 240 -19.73 -13.09 -16.28
C PRO A 240 -19.31 -12.66 -14.87
N ARG A 241 -19.61 -13.45 -13.84
CA ARG A 241 -19.15 -13.14 -12.48
C ARG A 241 -17.63 -13.25 -12.40
N ALA A 242 -17.08 -14.40 -12.77
CA ALA A 242 -15.65 -14.67 -12.72
C ALA A 242 -14.85 -13.79 -13.70
N ASN A 243 -15.39 -13.53 -14.89
CA ASN A 243 -14.60 -12.96 -15.99
C ASN A 243 -14.86 -11.48 -16.26
N LEU A 244 -15.90 -10.89 -15.67
CA LEU A 244 -16.23 -9.46 -15.83
C LEU A 244 -16.37 -8.78 -14.48
N ILE A 245 -17.25 -9.26 -13.60
CA ILE A 245 -17.62 -8.55 -12.36
C ILE A 245 -16.49 -8.56 -11.33
N GLU A 246 -15.91 -9.73 -11.03
CA GLU A 246 -14.85 -9.87 -10.03
C GLU A 246 -13.56 -9.10 -10.40
N PRO A 247 -13.09 -9.11 -11.67
CA PRO A 247 -11.98 -8.25 -12.09
C PRO A 247 -12.27 -6.75 -11.94
N GLN A 248 -13.52 -6.32 -12.16
CA GLN A 248 -13.93 -4.93 -11.90
C GLN A 248 -13.92 -4.62 -10.40
N LEU A 249 -14.38 -5.54 -9.55
CA LEU A 249 -14.29 -5.39 -8.09
C LEU A 249 -12.83 -5.20 -7.67
N ALA A 250 -11.90 -6.00 -8.17
CA ALA A 250 -10.48 -5.88 -7.85
C ALA A 250 -9.89 -4.50 -8.24
N PHE A 251 -10.25 -4.00 -9.43
CA PHE A 251 -9.85 -2.65 -9.85
C PHE A 251 -10.41 -1.57 -8.93
N LEU A 252 -11.68 -1.67 -8.55
CA LEU A 252 -12.34 -0.70 -7.68
C LEU A 252 -11.78 -0.73 -6.24
N LEU A 253 -11.44 -1.91 -5.71
CA LEU A 253 -10.78 -2.04 -4.41
C LEU A 253 -9.39 -1.37 -4.41
N ARG A 254 -8.62 -1.55 -5.49
CA ARG A 254 -7.35 -0.85 -5.69
C ARG A 254 -7.53 0.67 -5.81
N ASP A 255 -8.56 1.12 -6.53
CA ASP A 255 -8.88 2.54 -6.65
C ASP A 255 -9.24 3.13 -5.27
N LEU A 256 -9.97 2.40 -4.43
CA LEU A 256 -10.22 2.82 -3.04
C LEU A 256 -8.93 2.97 -2.23
N GLU A 257 -8.03 1.98 -2.24
CA GLU A 257 -6.73 2.11 -1.55
C GLU A 257 -5.96 3.35 -2.01
N TRP A 258 -5.92 3.59 -3.32
CA TRP A 258 -5.18 4.71 -3.90
C TRP A 258 -5.74 6.09 -3.55
N ASN A 259 -7.07 6.21 -3.46
CA ASN A 259 -7.73 7.47 -3.13
C ASN A 259 -7.82 7.73 -1.62
N LEU A 260 -7.80 6.68 -0.79
CA LEU A 260 -7.93 6.79 0.66
C LEU A 260 -6.60 6.82 1.41
N GLN A 261 -5.51 6.34 0.80
CA GLN A 261 -4.17 6.43 1.39
C GLN A 261 -3.80 7.88 1.73
N GLN A 262 -2.99 8.04 2.77
CA GLN A 262 -2.61 9.35 3.31
C GLN A 262 -1.09 9.57 3.33
N GLY A 263 -0.31 8.63 2.79
CA GLY A 263 1.15 8.66 2.81
C GLY A 263 1.70 8.54 4.23
N LEU A 264 1.04 7.77 5.10
CA LEU A 264 1.39 7.66 6.52
C LEU A 264 2.56 6.69 6.75
N GLY A 265 2.83 5.81 5.80
CA GLY A 265 3.58 4.58 6.01
C GLY A 265 2.68 3.43 6.46
N ALA A 266 1.38 3.48 6.15
CA ALA A 266 0.36 2.55 6.62
C ALA A 266 0.14 1.32 5.71
N ALA A 267 0.96 1.18 4.67
CA ALA A 267 0.95 0.01 3.79
C ALA A 267 2.29 -0.74 3.82
N HIS A 268 2.35 -1.85 3.10
CA HIS A 268 3.59 -2.60 2.89
C HIS A 268 4.74 -1.69 2.49
N SER A 269 4.46 -0.75 1.57
CA SER A 269 5.45 0.22 1.11
C SER A 269 4.94 1.66 1.15
N ILE A 270 5.88 2.58 1.36
CA ILE A 270 5.70 4.02 1.21
C ILE A 270 6.61 4.53 0.11
N LEU A 271 6.02 5.22 -0.87
CA LEU A 271 6.70 5.82 -2.00
C LEU A 271 6.84 7.33 -1.78
N GLY A 272 8.07 7.83 -1.79
CA GLY A 272 8.39 9.25 -1.82
C GLY A 272 8.91 9.67 -3.19
N VAL A 273 8.38 10.76 -3.72
CA VAL A 273 8.89 11.45 -4.91
C VAL A 273 9.27 12.86 -4.52
N TYR A 274 10.55 13.15 -4.62
CA TYR A 274 11.15 14.42 -4.24
C TYR A 274 11.86 15.03 -5.44
N GLU A 275 11.85 16.34 -5.49
CA GLU A 275 12.59 17.10 -6.48
C GLU A 275 13.62 17.95 -5.77
N PHE A 276 14.87 17.84 -6.20
CA PHE A 276 16.04 18.50 -5.63
C PHE A 276 16.48 19.64 -6.54
N HIS A 277 16.85 20.77 -5.95
CA HIS A 277 17.31 21.99 -6.64
C HIS A 277 18.56 22.52 -5.95
N LYS A 278 19.66 22.67 -6.68
CA LYS A 278 20.84 23.36 -6.15
C LYS A 278 20.53 24.85 -5.95
N VAL A 279 21.00 25.41 -4.83
CA VAL A 279 20.93 26.85 -4.60
C VAL A 279 22.06 27.50 -5.38
N GLU A 280 21.72 28.52 -6.20
CA GLU A 280 22.69 29.39 -6.88
C GLU A 280 23.59 30.16 -5.91
#